data_AF-A0A7C4ZDH3-F1
#
_entry.id   AF-A0A7C4ZDH3-F1
#
_cell.length_a   1.000
_cell.length_b   1.000
_cell.length_c   1.000
_cell.angle_alpha   90.00
_cell.angle_beta   90.00
_cell.angle_gamma   90.00
#
_symmetry.space_group_name_H-M   'P 1'
#
loop_
_entity.id
_entity.type
_entity.pdbx_description
1 polymer ?
#
loop_
_entity_poly.entity_id
_entity_poly.type
_entity_poly.pdbx_seq_one_letter_code
_entity_poly.pdbx_strand_id
1 'polypeptide(L)'
;MTASRGRPALASDAWMLEQQIRAEMEAAAWRRLRESLAAPPEPAQPADEAPFDHHRAGSAVLKALVRVMLGAFGGYLGWLAAVDARLGEFEIWLATGAGFLLALSLSMFGYAREFVHVLAETARWAIISAVALGAVWLMFQMA
;
A
#
# COMPACT_ATOMS: atom_id res chain seq x y z
N MET A 1 -41.99 20.53 -24.61
CA MET A 1 -41.15 20.57 -25.84
C MET A 1 -39.75 20.16 -25.45
N THR A 2 -39.39 18.89 -25.68
CA THR A 2 -38.09 18.31 -25.38
C THR A 2 -37.12 18.66 -26.50
N ALA A 3 -36.32 19.70 -26.32
CA ALA A 3 -35.23 20.03 -27.24
C ALA A 3 -34.20 18.88 -27.20
N SER A 4 -34.02 18.21 -28.32
CA SER A 4 -32.98 17.23 -28.56
C SER A 4 -31.62 17.87 -28.27
N ARG A 5 -30.88 17.33 -27.29
CA ARG A 5 -29.48 17.69 -27.01
C ARG A 5 -28.58 17.09 -28.10
N GLY A 6 -28.72 17.55 -29.33
CA GLY A 6 -27.77 17.27 -30.40
C GLY A 6 -26.55 18.17 -30.23
N ARG A 7 -25.33 17.60 -30.30
CA ARG A 7 -24.12 18.41 -30.38
C ARG A 7 -24.23 19.33 -31.61
N PRO A 8 -23.90 20.64 -31.49
CA PRO A 8 -23.95 21.54 -32.64
C PRO A 8 -22.99 21.04 -33.74
N ALA A 9 -23.40 21.22 -34.99
CA ALA A 9 -22.59 20.82 -36.13
C ALA A 9 -21.24 21.56 -36.09
N LEU A 10 -20.15 20.84 -36.38
CA LEU A 10 -18.80 21.42 -36.41
C LEU A 10 -18.78 22.66 -37.31
N ALA A 11 -18.11 23.73 -36.86
CA ALA A 11 -18.02 25.02 -37.55
C ALA A 11 -19.36 25.77 -37.78
N SER A 12 -20.46 25.34 -37.16
CA SER A 12 -21.67 26.17 -37.08
C SER A 12 -21.49 27.34 -36.12
N ASP A 13 -22.30 28.40 -36.26
CA ASP A 13 -22.28 29.55 -35.35
C ASP A 13 -22.52 29.14 -33.89
N ALA A 14 -23.41 28.16 -33.66
CA ALA A 14 -23.67 27.60 -32.34
C ALA A 14 -22.45 26.85 -31.77
N TRP A 15 -21.72 26.13 -32.62
CA TRP A 15 -20.48 25.45 -32.23
C TRP A 15 -19.37 26.46 -31.94
N MET A 16 -19.22 27.50 -32.77
CA MET A 16 -18.22 28.55 -32.57
C MET A 16 -18.47 29.34 -31.28
N LEU A 17 -19.72 29.68 -30.99
CA LEU A 17 -20.10 30.33 -29.74
C LEU A 17 -19.79 29.45 -28.53
N GLU A 18 -20.07 28.15 -28.62
CA GLU A 18 -19.72 27.20 -27.56
C GLU A 18 -18.19 27.12 -27.34
N GLN A 19 -17.40 27.11 -28.43
CA GLN A 19 -15.93 27.15 -28.33
C GLN A 19 -15.43 28.46 -27.71
N GLN A 20 -16.01 29.60 -28.10
CA GLN A 20 -15.63 30.90 -27.55
C GLN A 20 -15.92 30.99 -26.05
N ILE A 21 -17.11 30.57 -25.61
CA ILE A 21 -17.49 30.56 -24.20
C ILE A 21 -16.53 29.66 -23.39
N ARG A 22 -16.18 28.49 -23.93
CA ARG A 22 -15.21 27.59 -23.29
C ARG A 22 -13.84 28.24 -23.15
N ALA A 23 -13.35 28.88 -24.21
CA ALA A 23 -12.07 29.58 -24.20
C ALA A 23 -12.05 30.74 -23.19
N GLU A 24 -13.15 31.51 -23.07
CA GLU A 24 -13.26 32.60 -22.10
C GLU A 24 -13.26 32.08 -20.65
N MET A 25 -13.95 30.97 -20.39
CA MET A 25 -13.95 30.32 -19.08
C MET A 25 -12.56 29.81 -18.68
N GLU A 26 -11.85 29.14 -19.60
CA GLU A 26 -10.49 28.66 -19.36
C GLU A 26 -9.54 29.84 -19.10
N ALA A 27 -9.62 30.89 -19.91
CA ALA A 27 -8.82 32.09 -19.71
C ALA A 27 -9.08 32.78 -18.35
N ALA A 28 -10.32 32.79 -17.88
CA ALA A 28 -10.68 33.30 -16.56
C ALA A 28 -10.15 32.41 -15.42
N ALA A 29 -10.20 31.09 -15.58
CA ALA A 29 -9.62 30.15 -14.62
C ALA A 29 -8.09 30.33 -14.51
N TRP A 30 -7.41 30.52 -15.64
CA TRP A 30 -5.98 30.80 -15.66
C TRP A 30 -5.60 32.13 -15.00
N ARG A 31 -6.43 33.16 -15.13
CA ARG A 31 -6.24 34.44 -14.42
C ARG A 31 -6.35 34.25 -12.90
N ARG A 32 -7.39 33.57 -12.43
CA ARG A 32 -7.58 33.26 -10.99
C ARG A 32 -6.44 32.41 -10.43
N LEU A 33 -5.96 31.42 -11.20
CA LEU A 33 -4.84 30.58 -10.78
C LEU A 33 -3.57 31.42 -10.60
N ARG A 34 -3.24 32.30 -11.55
CA ARG A 34 -2.09 33.20 -11.42
C ARG A 34 -2.23 34.15 -10.23
N GLU A 35 -3.43 34.67 -9.97
CA GLU A 35 -3.71 35.49 -8.79
C GLU A 35 -3.50 34.69 -7.49
N SER A 36 -3.99 33.44 -7.43
CA SER A 36 -3.81 32.58 -6.26
C SER A 36 -2.37 32.16 -6.01
N LEU A 37 -1.55 32.03 -7.06
CA LEU A 37 -0.13 31.72 -6.96
C LEU A 37 0.72 32.96 -6.66
N ALA A 38 0.22 34.16 -6.98
CA ALA A 38 0.86 35.44 -6.65
C ALA A 38 0.57 35.87 -5.20
N ALA A 39 -0.49 35.34 -4.57
CA ALA A 39 -0.69 35.49 -3.14
C ALA A 39 0.48 34.82 -2.37
N PRO A 40 1.08 35.49 -1.39
CA PRO A 40 2.07 34.86 -0.52
C PRO A 40 1.43 33.62 0.13
N PRO A 41 2.12 32.47 0.20
CA PRO A 41 1.57 31.28 0.82
C PRO A 41 1.16 31.62 2.26
N GLU A 42 -0.08 31.31 2.64
CA GLU A 42 -0.46 31.35 4.05
C GLU A 42 0.55 30.50 4.84
N PRO A 43 1.05 30.99 5.99
CA PRO A 43 1.95 30.19 6.81
C PRO A 43 1.24 28.88 7.12
N ALA A 44 1.84 27.77 6.68
CA ALA A 44 1.33 26.45 6.97
C ALA A 44 1.06 26.36 8.47
N GLN A 45 -0.20 26.16 8.86
CA GLN A 45 -0.50 25.80 10.24
C GLN A 45 0.34 24.56 10.55
N PRO A 46 1.11 24.54 11.66
CA PRO A 46 1.81 23.34 12.05
C PRO A 46 0.75 22.23 12.12
N ALA A 47 0.95 21.18 11.33
CA ALA A 47 0.13 20.00 11.44
C ALA A 47 0.24 19.56 12.90
N ASP A 48 -0.85 19.60 13.65
CA ASP A 48 -0.91 18.96 14.96
C ASP A 48 -0.44 17.52 14.74
N GLU A 49 0.73 17.18 15.27
CA GLU A 49 1.24 15.82 15.25
C GLU A 49 0.19 14.98 15.99
N ALA A 50 -0.62 14.24 15.24
CA ALA A 50 -1.55 13.31 15.81
C ALA A 50 -0.76 12.42 16.79
N PRO A 51 -1.17 12.32 18.06
CA PRO A 51 -0.38 11.62 19.07
C PRO A 51 -0.07 10.20 18.57
N PHE A 52 1.22 9.91 18.43
CA PHE A 52 1.69 8.62 17.94
C PHE A 52 1.31 7.54 18.97
N ASP A 53 0.23 6.82 18.69
CA ASP A 53 -0.30 5.76 19.55
C ASP A 53 0.63 4.54 19.49
N HIS A 54 1.55 4.46 20.46
CA HIS A 54 2.48 3.34 20.65
C HIS A 54 1.75 2.01 20.85
N HIS A 55 0.50 2.00 21.31
CA HIS A 55 -0.25 0.77 21.56
C HIS A 55 -0.89 0.18 20.29
N ARG A 56 -1.14 0.99 19.26
CA ARG A 56 -1.55 0.52 17.91
C ARG A 56 -0.38 0.11 17.02
N ALA A 57 0.82 0.62 17.30
CA ALA A 57 2.04 0.24 16.62
C ALA A 57 2.54 -1.14 17.09
N GLY A 58 1.79 -2.22 16.81
CA GLY A 58 2.22 -3.59 17.11
C GLY A 58 3.65 -3.87 16.60
N SER A 59 4.40 -4.72 17.32
CA SER A 59 5.86 -4.92 17.20
C SER A 59 6.37 -4.87 15.75
N ALA A 60 7.13 -3.82 15.43
CA ALA A 60 7.75 -3.66 14.11
C ALA A 60 8.67 -4.84 13.78
N VAL A 61 9.38 -5.35 14.80
CA VAL A 61 10.25 -6.53 14.68
C VAL A 61 9.45 -7.76 14.30
N LEU A 62 8.30 -8.00 14.95
CA LEU A 62 7.50 -9.18 14.68
C LEU A 62 6.86 -9.13 13.29
N LYS A 63 6.42 -7.95 12.86
CA LYS A 63 5.96 -7.73 11.47
C LYS A 63 7.08 -7.95 10.46
N ALA A 64 8.30 -7.48 10.74
CA ALA A 64 9.45 -7.72 9.88
C ALA A 64 9.76 -9.22 9.79
N LEU A 65 9.74 -9.93 10.93
CA LEU A 65 9.96 -11.37 10.97
C LEU A 65 8.90 -12.13 10.15
N VAL A 66 7.62 -11.79 10.32
CA VAL A 66 6.52 -12.37 9.53
C VAL A 66 6.74 -12.14 8.03
N ARG A 67 7.15 -10.94 7.62
CA ARG A 67 7.44 -10.66 6.22
C ARG A 67 8.61 -11.50 5.69
N VAL A 68 9.69 -11.62 6.46
CA VAL A 68 10.83 -12.47 6.08
C VAL A 68 10.40 -13.92 5.94
N MET A 69 9.56 -14.45 6.83
CA MET A 69 9.02 -15.80 6.72
C MET A 69 8.12 -15.96 5.48
N LEU A 70 7.29 -14.98 5.17
CA LEU A 70 6.45 -15.00 3.98
C LEU A 70 7.28 -14.92 2.69
N GLY A 71 8.34 -14.11 2.70
CA GLY A 71 9.36 -14.08 1.66
C GLY A 71 10.01 -15.45 1.49
N ALA A 72 10.50 -16.05 2.58
CA ALA A 72 11.12 -17.37 2.56
C ALA A 72 10.17 -18.44 2.00
N PHE A 73 8.89 -18.38 2.37
CA PHE A 73 7.85 -19.22 1.80
C PHE A 73 7.71 -19.01 0.28
N GLY A 74 7.62 -17.77 -0.20
CA GLY A 74 7.59 -17.47 -1.64
C GLY A 74 8.82 -17.97 -2.38
N GLY A 75 10.01 -17.82 -1.78
CA GLY A 75 11.25 -18.35 -2.35
C GLY A 75 11.26 -19.88 -2.41
N TYR A 76 10.77 -20.55 -1.37
CA TYR A 76 10.63 -22.01 -1.36
C TYR A 76 9.67 -22.51 -2.45
N LEU A 77 8.56 -21.82 -2.69
CA LEU A 77 7.68 -22.13 -3.82
C LEU A 77 8.38 -21.93 -5.17
N GLY A 78 9.17 -20.86 -5.32
CA GLY A 78 9.98 -20.61 -6.50
C GLY A 78 11.02 -21.73 -6.74
N TRP A 79 11.68 -22.18 -5.67
CA TRP A 79 12.57 -23.34 -5.71
C TRP A 79 11.85 -24.60 -6.17
N LEU A 80 10.71 -24.94 -5.56
CA LEU A 80 9.90 -26.11 -5.94
C LEU A 80 9.51 -26.07 -7.43
N ALA A 81 9.03 -24.92 -7.90
CA ALA A 81 8.63 -24.74 -9.29
C ALA A 81 9.81 -24.90 -10.26
N ALA A 82 10.99 -24.38 -9.91
CA ALA A 82 12.18 -24.49 -10.73
C ALA A 82 12.74 -25.92 -10.79
N VAL A 83 12.70 -26.65 -9.66
CA VAL A 83 13.08 -28.06 -9.59
C VAL A 83 12.13 -28.91 -10.42
N ASP A 84 10.81 -28.68 -10.32
CA ASP A 84 9.80 -29.37 -11.10
C ASP A 84 9.97 -29.14 -12.61
N ALA A 85 10.31 -27.90 -12.99
CA ALA A 85 10.63 -27.52 -14.37
C ALA A 85 12.01 -28.02 -14.87
N ARG A 86 12.79 -28.72 -14.02
CA ARG A 86 14.13 -29.25 -14.33
C ARG A 86 15.10 -28.18 -14.83
N LEU A 87 15.05 -26.99 -14.24
CA LEU A 87 15.95 -25.90 -14.58
C LEU A 87 17.38 -26.16 -14.08
N GLY A 88 18.34 -25.41 -14.61
CA GLY A 88 19.72 -25.42 -14.13
C GLY A 88 19.86 -24.80 -12.74
N GLU A 89 21.03 -24.99 -12.13
CA GLU A 89 21.31 -24.52 -10.77
C GLU A 89 21.16 -22.99 -10.64
N PHE A 90 21.67 -22.25 -11.62
CA PHE A 90 21.58 -20.79 -11.64
C PHE A 90 20.12 -20.32 -11.70
N GLU A 91 19.32 -20.94 -12.56
CA GLU A 91 17.91 -20.62 -12.74
C GLU A 91 17.09 -20.97 -11.48
N ILE A 92 17.43 -22.05 -10.78
CA ILE A 92 16.80 -22.41 -9.50
C ILE A 92 17.07 -21.32 -8.46
N TRP A 93 18.32 -20.84 -8.33
CA TRP A 93 18.65 -19.73 -7.43
C TRP A 93 17.92 -18.44 -7.80
N LEU A 94 17.83 -18.15 -9.10
CA LEU A 94 17.12 -16.98 -9.61
C LEU A 94 15.60 -17.06 -9.33
N ALA A 95 14.98 -18.21 -9.55
CA ALA A 95 13.57 -18.45 -9.25
C ALA A 95 13.27 -18.37 -7.74
N THR A 96 14.17 -18.91 -6.92
CA THR A 96 14.08 -18.83 -5.45
C THR A 96 14.15 -17.37 -4.99
N GLY A 97 15.13 -16.60 -5.48
CA GLY A 97 15.27 -15.18 -5.15
C GLY A 97 14.09 -14.34 -5.65
N ALA A 98 13.61 -14.61 -6.87
CA ALA A 98 12.45 -13.93 -7.44
C ALA A 98 11.17 -14.21 -6.64
N GLY A 99 10.91 -15.47 -6.28
CA GLY A 99 9.77 -15.86 -5.44
C GLY A 99 9.81 -15.17 -4.08
N PHE A 100 11.00 -15.06 -3.46
CA PHE A 100 11.20 -14.35 -2.20
C PHE A 100 10.87 -12.86 -2.31
N LEU A 101 11.43 -12.19 -3.31
CA LEU A 101 11.21 -10.75 -3.53
C LEU A 101 9.77 -10.43 -3.91
N LEU A 102 9.13 -11.30 -4.69
CA LEU A 102 7.74 -11.14 -5.11
C LEU A 102 6.79 -11.28 -3.92
N ALA A 103 6.97 -12.29 -3.08
CA ALA A 103 6.20 -12.45 -1.86
C ALA A 103 6.41 -11.29 -0.88
N LEU A 104 7.65 -10.82 -0.70
CA LEU A 104 7.94 -9.63 0.10
C LEU A 104 7.25 -8.38 -0.44
N SER A 105 7.34 -8.14 -1.76
CA SER A 105 6.73 -6.98 -2.40
C SER A 105 5.22 -7.00 -2.22
N LEU A 106 4.58 -8.14 -2.50
CA LEU A 106 3.14 -8.32 -2.31
C LEU A 106 2.71 -8.07 -0.86
N SER A 107 3.53 -8.47 0.12
CA SER A 107 3.26 -8.26 1.55
C SER A 107 3.17 -6.80 1.99
N MET A 108 3.61 -5.85 1.14
CA MET A 108 3.54 -4.42 1.44
C MET A 108 2.23 -3.76 1.03
N PHE A 109 1.40 -4.40 0.19
CA PHE A 109 0.22 -3.79 -0.41
C PHE A 109 -1.08 -4.17 0.31
N GLY A 110 -2.00 -3.19 0.43
CA GLY A 110 -3.41 -3.36 0.78
C GLY A 110 -3.71 -4.44 1.82
N TYR A 111 -4.52 -5.43 1.43
CA TYR A 111 -4.95 -6.56 2.27
C TYR A 111 -3.80 -7.42 2.80
N ALA A 112 -2.71 -7.59 2.03
CA ALA A 112 -1.58 -8.40 2.49
C ALA A 112 -0.84 -7.72 3.65
N ARG A 113 -0.82 -6.38 3.67
CA ARG A 113 -0.26 -5.61 4.80
C ARG A 113 -1.07 -5.79 6.08
N GLU A 114 -2.40 -5.82 5.98
CA GLU A 114 -3.28 -6.12 7.12
C GLU A 114 -3.12 -7.56 7.58
N PHE A 115 -3.02 -8.51 6.65
CA PHE A 115 -2.74 -9.90 6.97
C PHE A 115 -1.44 -10.06 7.77
N VAL A 116 -0.34 -9.40 7.36
CA VAL A 116 0.92 -9.38 8.11
C VAL A 116 0.73 -8.80 9.52
N HIS A 117 -0.11 -7.77 9.67
CA HIS A 117 -0.40 -7.19 10.97
C HIS A 117 -1.12 -8.20 11.88
N VAL A 118 -2.17 -8.85 11.38
CA VAL A 118 -2.93 -9.87 12.14
C VAL A 118 -2.03 -11.03 12.51
N LEU A 119 -1.22 -11.53 11.58
CA LEU A 119 -0.32 -12.64 11.85
C LEU A 119 0.74 -12.29 12.91
N ALA A 120 1.27 -11.07 12.84
CA ALA A 120 2.19 -10.56 13.85
C ALA A 120 1.51 -10.43 15.23
N GLU A 121 0.27 -9.93 15.28
CA GLU A 121 -0.48 -9.83 16.54
C GLU A 121 -0.75 -11.22 17.14
N THR A 122 -1.16 -12.19 16.31
CA THR A 122 -1.34 -13.59 16.73
C THR A 122 -0.04 -14.20 17.26
N ALA A 123 1.08 -13.96 16.56
CA ALA A 123 2.38 -14.46 17.00
C ALA A 123 2.80 -13.83 18.35
N ARG A 124 2.46 -12.57 18.60
CA ARG A 124 2.73 -11.90 19.88
C ARG A 124 2.04 -12.65 21.02
N TRP A 125 0.74 -12.91 20.87
CA TRP A 125 -0.03 -13.63 21.88
C TRP A 125 0.41 -15.08 22.04
N ALA A 126 0.78 -15.75 20.95
CA ALA A 126 1.32 -17.11 21.01
C ALA A 126 2.62 -17.17 21.83
N ILE A 127 3.55 -16.24 21.60
CA ILE A 127 4.81 -16.15 22.35
C ILE A 127 4.54 -15.90 23.83
N ILE A 128 3.69 -14.92 24.16
CA ILE A 128 3.33 -14.60 25.55
C ILE A 128 2.72 -15.83 26.24
N SER A 129 1.79 -16.51 25.57
CA SER A 129 1.12 -17.69 26.11
C SER A 129 2.10 -18.85 26.33
N ALA A 130 3.01 -19.09 25.38
CA ALA A 130 4.04 -20.12 25.49
C ALA A 130 4.99 -19.85 26.66
N VAL A 131 5.42 -18.59 26.85
CA VAL A 131 6.27 -18.20 27.97
C VAL A 131 5.53 -18.34 29.30
N ALA A 132 4.27 -17.91 29.39
CA ALA A 132 3.47 -18.05 30.59
C ALA A 132 3.25 -19.52 30.99
N LEU A 133 2.89 -20.37 30.02
CA LEU A 133 2.74 -21.81 30.24
C LEU A 133 4.07 -22.47 30.63
N GLY A 134 5.17 -22.09 29.98
CA GLY A 134 6.51 -22.57 30.33
C GLY A 134 6.91 -22.19 31.75
N ALA A 135 6.61 -20.98 32.19
CA ALA A 135 6.85 -20.53 33.56
C ALA A 135 6.03 -21.33 34.59
N VAL A 136 4.73 -21.53 34.32
CA VAL A 136 3.86 -22.34 35.18
C VAL A 136 4.37 -23.79 35.27
N TRP A 137 4.76 -24.39 34.14
CA TRP A 137 5.33 -25.73 34.11
C TRP A 137 6.61 -25.84 34.94
N LEU A 138 7.52 -24.88 34.81
CA LEU A 138 8.76 -24.83 35.59
C LEU A 138 8.49 -24.70 37.09
N MET A 139 7.50 -23.91 37.50
CA MET A 139 7.09 -23.81 38.91
C MET A 139 6.61 -25.15 39.46
N PHE A 140 5.85 -25.93 38.69
CA PHE A 140 5.42 -27.27 39.09
C PHE A 140 6.57 -28.28 39.19
N GLN A 141 7.63 -28.13 38.40
CA GLN A 141 8.82 -29.00 38.49
C GLN A 141 9.71 -28.65 39.68
N MET A 142 9.61 -27.42 40.21
CA MET A 142 10.42 -26.93 41.33
C MET A 142 9.71 -27.06 42.69
N ALA A 143 8.45 -27.48 42.73
CA ALA A 143 7.65 -27.71 43.94
C ALA A 143 7.64 -29.19 44.31
#